data_AF-A0A2V7S208-F1
#
_entry.id   AF-A0A2V7S208-F1
#
_cell.length_a   1.000
_cell.length_b   1.000
_cell.length_c   1.000
_cell.angle_alpha   90.00
_cell.angle_beta   90.00
_cell.angle_gamma   90.00
#
_symmetry.space_group_name_H-M   'P 1'
#
loop_
_entity.id
_entity.type
_entity.pdbx_description
1 polymer ?
#
loop_
_entity_poly.entity_id
_entity_poly.type
_entity_poly.pdbx_seq_one_letter_code
_entity_poly.pdbx_strand_id
1 'polypeptide(L)'
;MHISSELLDQPVERAARIVALDLLDKAMTARQRLGDPSDSDAVHDFRVAVRRLRSWLRGLGPWLEDSTPKKAVRRLAKAARLTGDARDAEVHLTWLHAQRSALSVRQRRGLSWLVEQIETDKRHDEHTVTTKGGRAFDRAATALSRKLPSYRAQLDSDDGETPRRFAAVMAELLRDHATTLSRRLARVETFEDEKGAHAARIAGKRLRYLLEPFAKHVDGGTELVDDLARMQDTLGDWHDVHVFSAAIVRASESAAAAEGRRLSEAVVEGKDMTRALRADRGRDVRLGLLALAGRLHERGQEAFVDAKSKWLGEGDPFVARVDGVAQSLAARAGRSTEIERKYLLRGLPMLPDNATVSEIEQGYVPGTRVLERLRRVRTATDDTHYYRTIKVGDGLIRTEIEDEVDAALFDRMWPVTEGRRISKRRYVVKGPARTWEIDEFLDRDLVLAEVELTNADDTVALPDWLASAVVRDVTGEIEYANATLASGDRGVAEEAKEDLDEKERRQGDGDSPADYPRITKEPVVPPLRRRRREQPAVEESPAT
;
A
#
# COMPACT_ATOMS: atom_id res chain seq x y z
N MET A 1 8.98 7.81 6.97
CA MET A 1 7.64 7.45 7.49
C MET A 1 7.43 5.97 7.18
N HIS A 2 7.33 5.09 8.17
CA HIS A 2 7.20 3.66 7.88
C HIS A 2 5.75 3.28 7.55
N ILE A 3 5.56 2.52 6.48
CA ILE A 3 4.27 1.90 6.15
C ILE A 3 4.08 0.73 7.12
N SER A 4 3.14 0.88 8.05
CA SER A 4 2.78 -0.13 9.05
C SER A 4 1.55 -0.93 8.62
N SER A 5 1.23 -1.99 9.36
CA SER A 5 0.09 -2.86 9.03
C SER A 5 -1.25 -2.16 9.27
N GLU A 6 -1.31 -1.33 10.32
CA GLU A 6 -2.49 -0.57 10.76
C GLU A 6 -2.93 0.47 9.72
N LEU A 7 -2.04 0.86 8.80
CA LEU A 7 -2.36 1.78 7.71
C LEU A 7 -3.52 1.26 6.83
N LEU A 8 -3.66 -0.07 6.73
CA LEU A 8 -4.73 -0.73 5.97
C LEU A 8 -6.12 -0.52 6.57
N ASP A 9 -6.21 -0.25 7.87
CA ASP A 9 -7.48 -0.12 8.60
C ASP A 9 -7.99 1.31 8.64
N GLN A 10 -7.14 2.27 8.27
CA GLN A 10 -7.42 3.69 8.34
C GLN A 10 -8.27 4.19 7.15
N PRO A 11 -8.85 5.40 7.27
CA PRO A 11 -9.47 6.08 6.14
C PRO A 11 -8.52 6.18 4.94
N VAL A 12 -9.02 5.84 3.76
CA VAL A 12 -8.26 5.83 2.49
C VAL A 12 -7.58 7.18 2.22
N GLU A 13 -8.20 8.30 2.58
CA GLU A 13 -7.65 9.64 2.40
C GLU A 13 -6.35 9.81 3.20
N ARG A 14 -6.34 9.37 4.46
CA ARG A 14 -5.14 9.43 5.30
C ARG A 14 -4.06 8.50 4.75
N ALA A 15 -4.42 7.24 4.55
CA ALA A 15 -3.47 6.19 4.16
C ALA A 15 -2.82 6.48 2.80
N ALA A 16 -3.59 6.92 1.81
CA ALA A 16 -3.08 7.25 0.48
C ALA A 16 -2.04 8.39 0.53
N ARG A 17 -2.21 9.37 1.43
CA ARG A 17 -1.25 10.48 1.62
C ARG A 17 0.03 10.04 2.29
N ILE A 18 -0.06 9.14 3.27
CA ILE A 18 1.12 8.58 3.95
C ILE A 18 2.00 7.81 2.97
N VAL A 19 1.39 6.94 2.16
CA VAL A 19 2.14 6.23 1.11
C VAL A 19 2.68 7.20 0.07
N ALA A 20 1.92 8.22 -0.32
CA ALA A 20 2.41 9.24 -1.25
C ALA A 20 3.61 10.03 -0.70
N LEU A 21 3.63 10.34 0.59
CA LEU A 21 4.74 11.00 1.28
C LEU A 21 5.98 10.11 1.33
N ASP A 22 5.84 8.82 1.66
CA ASP A 22 6.96 7.86 1.62
C ASP A 22 7.54 7.71 0.20
N LEU A 23 6.68 7.60 -0.82
CA LEU A 23 7.12 7.54 -2.22
C LEU A 23 7.78 8.84 -2.68
N LEU A 24 7.32 9.99 -2.18
CA LEU A 24 7.92 11.29 -2.47
C LEU A 24 9.30 11.40 -1.83
N ASP A 25 9.45 10.96 -0.58
CA ASP A 25 10.73 10.96 0.13
C ASP A 25 11.76 10.07 -0.58
N LYS A 26 11.39 8.84 -0.94
CA LYS A 26 12.22 7.95 -1.78
C LYS A 26 12.66 8.60 -3.09
N ALA A 27 11.76 9.33 -3.75
CA ALA A 27 12.09 10.06 -4.98
C ALA A 27 13.01 11.26 -4.74
N MET A 28 12.88 11.94 -3.58
CA MET A 28 13.79 13.02 -3.17
C MET A 28 15.18 12.50 -2.84
N THR A 29 15.30 11.34 -2.16
CA THR A 29 16.59 10.67 -1.93
C THR A 29 17.27 10.29 -3.25
N ALA A 30 16.53 9.65 -4.16
CA ALA A 30 17.08 9.30 -5.47
C ALA A 30 17.45 10.54 -6.30
N ARG A 31 16.73 11.66 -6.16
CA ARG A 31 17.05 12.94 -6.78
C ARG A 31 18.38 13.52 -6.29
N GLN A 32 18.75 13.33 -5.04
CA GLN A 32 20.02 13.80 -4.48
C GLN A 32 21.21 13.05 -5.11
N ARG A 33 21.06 11.74 -5.31
CA ARG A 33 22.08 10.88 -5.94
C ARG A 33 22.42 11.28 -7.38
N LEU A 34 21.49 11.87 -8.12
CA LEU A 34 21.76 12.40 -9.48
C LEU A 34 22.87 13.46 -9.55
N GLY A 35 23.23 14.07 -8.42
CA GLY A 35 24.32 15.03 -8.35
C GLY A 35 25.72 14.40 -8.33
N ASP A 36 25.81 13.09 -8.11
CA ASP A 36 27.06 12.34 -8.05
C ASP A 36 27.38 11.70 -9.40
N PRO A 37 28.42 12.16 -10.13
CA PRO A 37 28.82 11.58 -11.41
C PRO A 37 29.36 10.14 -11.31
N SER A 38 29.70 9.66 -10.10
CA SER A 38 30.24 8.31 -9.87
C SER A 38 29.15 7.26 -9.63
N ASP A 39 27.92 7.70 -9.34
CA ASP A 39 26.78 6.81 -9.12
C ASP A 39 26.10 6.45 -10.45
N SER A 40 26.50 5.32 -11.03
CA SER A 40 25.96 4.81 -12.29
C SER A 40 24.48 4.42 -12.22
N ASP A 41 23.93 4.21 -11.01
CA ASP A 41 22.54 3.77 -10.82
C ASP A 41 21.60 4.92 -10.47
N ALA A 42 22.12 6.12 -10.21
CA ALA A 42 21.34 7.28 -9.77
C ALA A 42 20.18 7.62 -10.72
N VAL A 43 20.43 7.58 -12.04
CA VAL A 43 19.40 7.84 -13.06
C VAL A 43 18.32 6.77 -13.05
N HIS A 44 18.72 5.51 -12.89
CA HIS A 44 17.80 4.38 -12.80
C HIS A 44 16.90 4.49 -11.58
N ASP A 45 17.47 4.72 -10.40
CA ASP A 45 16.74 4.78 -9.14
C ASP A 45 15.79 5.98 -9.10
N PHE A 46 16.26 7.14 -9.56
CA PHE A 46 15.41 8.32 -9.67
C PHE A 46 14.23 8.08 -10.61
N ARG A 47 14.47 7.45 -11.77
CA ARG A 47 13.41 7.08 -12.71
C ARG A 47 12.37 6.17 -12.06
N VAL A 48 12.80 5.12 -11.36
CA VAL A 48 11.91 4.15 -10.70
C VAL A 48 11.08 4.86 -9.63
N ALA A 49 11.70 5.67 -8.77
CA ALA A 49 11.02 6.37 -7.70
C ALA A 49 9.97 7.38 -8.22
N VAL A 50 10.31 8.19 -9.22
CA VAL A 50 9.36 9.13 -9.85
C VAL A 50 8.19 8.38 -10.53
N ARG A 51 8.45 7.23 -11.14
CA ARG A 51 7.41 6.41 -11.78
C ARG A 51 6.45 5.81 -10.76
N ARG A 52 6.96 5.27 -9.65
CA ARG A 52 6.15 4.74 -8.53
C ARG A 52 5.27 5.85 -7.95
N LEU A 53 5.84 7.00 -7.59
CA LEU A 53 5.10 8.16 -7.11
C LEU A 53 4.00 8.59 -8.10
N ARG A 54 4.32 8.71 -9.39
CA ARG A 54 3.33 9.10 -10.40
C ARG A 54 2.22 8.08 -10.56
N SER A 55 2.54 6.78 -10.47
CA SER A 55 1.54 5.71 -10.54
C SER A 55 0.60 5.78 -9.35
N TRP A 56 1.15 5.98 -8.15
CA TRP A 56 0.39 6.11 -6.91
C TRP A 56 -0.59 7.29 -6.94
N LEU A 57 -0.08 8.50 -7.21
CA LEU A 57 -0.90 9.72 -7.27
C LEU A 57 -2.01 9.64 -8.34
N ARG A 58 -1.77 8.87 -9.42
CA ARG A 58 -2.78 8.66 -10.45
C ARG A 58 -3.82 7.61 -10.04
N GLY A 59 -3.38 6.51 -9.42
CA GLY A 59 -4.27 5.42 -8.99
C GLY A 59 -5.23 5.85 -7.89
N LEU A 60 -4.74 6.64 -6.93
CA LEU A 60 -5.50 7.15 -5.80
C LEU A 60 -6.00 8.59 -6.02
N GLY A 61 -6.08 9.02 -7.29
CA GLY A 61 -6.48 10.38 -7.67
C GLY A 61 -7.78 10.87 -6.99
N PRO A 62 -8.87 10.08 -6.98
CA PRO A 62 -10.11 10.47 -6.31
C PRO A 62 -9.96 10.77 -4.82
N TRP A 63 -9.00 10.13 -4.14
CA TRP A 63 -8.76 10.26 -2.70
C TRP A 63 -7.70 11.31 -2.35
N LEU A 64 -7.06 11.91 -3.36
CA LEU A 64 -5.93 12.83 -3.25
C LEU A 64 -6.15 14.17 -3.97
N GLU A 65 -7.37 14.48 -4.42
CA GLU A 65 -7.63 15.59 -5.35
C GLU A 65 -7.20 16.97 -4.80
N ASP A 66 -7.47 17.25 -3.53
CA ASP A 66 -7.08 18.49 -2.83
C ASP A 66 -5.57 18.58 -2.53
N SER A 67 -4.88 17.44 -2.50
CA SER A 67 -3.46 17.32 -2.19
C SER A 67 -2.55 17.20 -3.42
N THR A 68 -3.11 17.02 -4.62
CA THR A 68 -2.33 16.76 -5.85
C THR A 68 -2.55 17.81 -6.95
N PRO A 69 -1.89 18.98 -6.86
CA PRO A 69 -2.05 20.03 -7.87
C PRO A 69 -1.77 19.52 -9.29
N LYS A 70 -2.70 19.76 -10.23
CA LYS A 70 -2.54 19.36 -11.66
C LYS A 70 -1.22 19.82 -12.28
N LYS A 71 -0.64 20.93 -11.80
CA LYS A 71 0.68 21.43 -12.25
C LYS A 71 1.84 20.57 -11.73
N ALA A 72 1.76 20.04 -10.50
CA ALA A 72 2.74 19.14 -9.94
C ALA A 72 2.74 17.78 -10.68
N VAL A 73 1.54 17.22 -10.92
CA VAL A 73 1.39 15.96 -11.68
C VAL A 73 1.97 16.08 -13.09
N ARG A 74 1.72 17.20 -13.81
CA ARG A 74 2.32 17.48 -15.13
C ARG A 74 3.85 17.57 -15.08
N ARG A 75 4.41 18.12 -14.01
CA ARG A 75 5.87 18.19 -13.83
C ARG A 75 6.50 16.84 -13.54
N LEU A 76 5.87 16.00 -12.71
CA LEU A 76 6.28 14.61 -12.52
C LEU A 76 6.20 13.83 -13.84
N ALA A 77 5.16 14.07 -14.65
CA ALA A 77 5.05 13.46 -15.96
C ALA A 77 6.21 13.87 -16.89
N LYS A 78 6.61 15.15 -16.87
CA LYS A 78 7.79 15.63 -17.59
C LYS A 78 9.08 14.98 -17.09
N ALA A 79 9.30 14.93 -15.78
CA ALA A 79 10.49 14.32 -15.19
C ALA A 79 10.58 12.83 -15.58
N ALA A 80 9.49 12.08 -15.44
CA ALA A 80 9.41 10.67 -15.80
C ALA A 80 9.59 10.39 -17.31
N ARG A 81 9.26 11.36 -18.19
CA ARG A 81 9.47 11.22 -19.62
C ARG A 81 10.96 11.36 -19.96
N LEU A 82 11.60 12.39 -19.42
CA LEU A 82 13.02 12.65 -19.68
C LEU A 82 13.92 11.52 -19.17
N THR A 83 13.50 10.78 -18.15
CA THR A 83 14.22 9.59 -17.66
C THR A 83 13.98 8.33 -18.49
N GLY A 84 13.01 8.32 -19.42
CA GLY A 84 12.78 7.19 -20.31
C GLY A 84 13.94 7.00 -21.29
N ASP A 85 14.30 8.09 -21.96
CA ASP A 85 15.28 8.11 -23.06
C ASP A 85 16.67 7.58 -22.60
N ALA A 86 17.16 8.04 -21.45
CA ALA A 86 18.42 7.58 -20.87
C ALA A 86 18.44 6.06 -20.53
N ARG A 87 17.30 5.50 -20.10
CA ARG A 87 17.22 4.07 -19.75
C ARG A 87 17.24 3.17 -20.98
N ASP A 88 16.57 3.58 -22.05
CA ASP A 88 16.56 2.79 -23.28
C ASP A 88 17.99 2.65 -23.82
N ALA A 89 18.79 3.72 -23.76
CA ALA A 89 20.21 3.68 -24.12
C ALA A 89 21.04 2.70 -23.26
N GLU A 90 20.86 2.67 -21.94
CA GLU A 90 21.54 1.71 -21.04
C GLU A 90 21.24 0.24 -21.40
N VAL A 91 19.96 -0.05 -21.65
CA VAL A 91 19.51 -1.41 -22.02
C VAL A 91 20.10 -1.82 -23.36
N HIS A 92 20.09 -0.91 -24.34
CA HIS A 92 20.69 -1.15 -25.66
C HIS A 92 22.19 -1.40 -25.58
N LEU A 93 22.95 -0.58 -24.83
CA LEU A 93 24.40 -0.74 -24.68
C LEU A 93 24.77 -2.08 -24.05
N THR A 94 24.06 -2.46 -22.98
CA THR A 94 24.26 -3.75 -22.31
C THR A 94 24.13 -4.92 -23.29
N TRP A 95 23.07 -4.90 -24.11
CA TRP A 95 22.89 -5.93 -25.14
C TRP A 95 23.95 -5.87 -26.23
N LEU A 96 24.30 -4.68 -26.73
CA LEU A 96 25.30 -4.50 -27.80
C LEU A 96 26.66 -5.06 -27.41
N HIS A 97 27.13 -4.75 -26.19
CA HIS A 97 28.40 -5.27 -25.71
C HIS A 97 28.42 -6.80 -25.67
N ALA A 98 27.31 -7.44 -25.29
CA ALA A 98 27.19 -8.89 -25.30
C ALA A 98 27.23 -9.50 -26.71
N GLN A 99 26.93 -8.74 -27.78
CA GLN A 99 26.96 -9.26 -29.15
C GLN A 99 28.36 -9.32 -29.76
N ARG A 100 29.37 -8.69 -29.15
CA ARG A 100 30.70 -8.48 -29.75
C ARG A 100 31.41 -9.78 -30.17
N SER A 101 31.31 -10.83 -29.36
CA SER A 101 31.98 -12.12 -29.60
C SER A 101 31.39 -12.87 -30.79
N ALA A 102 30.08 -12.76 -31.01
CA ALA A 102 29.33 -13.46 -32.03
C ALA A 102 29.33 -12.78 -33.41
N LEU A 103 29.86 -11.55 -33.52
CA LEU A 103 29.98 -10.83 -34.79
C LEU A 103 31.35 -11.03 -35.44
N SER A 104 31.36 -11.16 -36.77
CA SER A 104 32.59 -11.17 -37.58
C SER A 104 33.32 -9.83 -37.53
N VAL A 105 34.61 -9.82 -37.90
CA VAL A 105 35.44 -8.59 -37.91
C VAL A 105 34.81 -7.46 -38.75
N ARG A 106 34.14 -7.80 -39.87
CA ARG A 106 33.45 -6.82 -40.72
C ARG A 106 32.19 -6.27 -40.05
N GLN A 107 31.40 -7.13 -39.39
CA GLN A 107 30.17 -6.74 -38.68
C GLN A 107 30.46 -5.90 -37.43
N ARG A 108 31.58 -6.15 -36.73
CA ARG A 108 31.98 -5.40 -35.52
C ARG A 108 32.12 -3.89 -35.76
N ARG A 109 32.35 -3.45 -36.99
CA ARG A 109 32.39 -2.01 -37.32
C ARG A 109 31.03 -1.34 -37.13
N GLY A 110 29.95 -1.99 -37.59
CA GLY A 110 28.59 -1.50 -37.37
C GLY A 110 28.19 -1.52 -35.89
N LEU A 111 28.64 -2.54 -35.14
CA LEU A 111 28.50 -2.56 -33.68
C LEU A 111 29.19 -1.37 -33.02
N SER A 112 30.48 -1.16 -33.27
CA SER A 112 31.25 -0.06 -32.67
C SER A 112 30.66 1.29 -33.01
N TRP A 113 30.24 1.48 -34.26
CA TRP A 113 29.57 2.72 -34.68
C TRP A 113 28.25 2.95 -33.95
N LEU A 114 27.41 1.92 -33.81
CA LEU A 114 26.13 2.05 -33.10
C LEU A 114 26.33 2.29 -31.59
N VAL A 115 27.31 1.62 -30.98
CA VAL A 115 27.69 1.85 -29.58
C VAL A 115 28.10 3.31 -29.35
N GLU A 116 28.97 3.86 -30.19
CA GLU A 116 29.42 5.26 -30.08
C GLU A 116 28.25 6.27 -30.20
N GLN A 117 27.31 6.01 -31.11
CA GLN A 117 26.11 6.84 -31.24
C GLN A 117 25.24 6.79 -29.97
N ILE A 118 24.93 5.58 -29.48
CA ILE A 118 24.09 5.42 -28.29
C ILE A 118 24.77 5.95 -27.03
N GLU A 119 26.10 5.82 -26.89
CA GLU A 119 26.86 6.44 -25.78
C GLU A 119 26.81 7.97 -25.82
N THR A 120 26.75 8.55 -27.02
CA THR A 120 26.61 10.00 -27.19
C THR A 120 25.21 10.46 -26.80
N ASP A 121 24.18 9.76 -27.26
CA ASP A 121 22.78 10.04 -26.92
C ASP A 121 22.54 9.86 -25.41
N LYS A 122 23.04 8.77 -24.82
CA LYS A 122 22.96 8.50 -23.37
C LYS A 122 23.51 9.66 -22.55
N ARG A 123 24.72 10.15 -22.86
CA ARG A 123 25.33 11.28 -22.13
C ARG A 123 24.48 12.55 -22.23
N HIS A 124 23.89 12.81 -23.40
CA HIS A 124 22.99 13.94 -23.60
C HIS A 124 21.70 13.80 -22.76
N ASP A 125 21.12 12.61 -22.75
CA ASP A 125 19.88 12.32 -22.04
C ASP A 125 20.09 12.34 -20.53
N GLU A 126 21.17 11.76 -20.02
CA GLU A 126 21.57 11.83 -18.61
C GLU A 126 21.74 13.28 -18.16
N HIS A 127 22.44 14.09 -18.95
CA HIS A 127 22.57 15.53 -18.66
C HIS A 127 21.20 16.24 -18.65
N THR A 128 20.31 15.88 -19.58
CA THR A 128 18.95 16.41 -19.65
C THR A 128 18.09 15.98 -18.45
N VAL A 129 18.24 14.74 -17.98
CA VAL A 129 17.60 14.22 -16.77
C VAL A 129 18.07 15.02 -15.56
N THR A 130 19.38 15.14 -15.33
CA THR A 130 19.93 15.83 -14.15
C THR A 130 19.53 17.30 -14.14
N THR A 131 19.52 17.96 -15.29
CA THR A 131 19.20 19.40 -15.37
C THR A 131 17.71 19.68 -15.48
N LYS A 132 17.06 19.30 -16.59
CA LYS A 132 15.66 19.64 -16.88
C LYS A 132 14.70 18.72 -16.12
N GLY A 133 15.03 17.43 -15.99
CA GLY A 133 14.27 16.45 -15.24
C GLY A 133 14.27 16.75 -13.74
N GLY A 134 15.46 16.93 -13.17
CA GLY A 134 15.68 17.31 -11.77
C GLY A 134 14.89 18.57 -11.40
N ARG A 135 15.07 19.67 -12.14
CA ARG A 135 14.32 20.93 -11.88
C ARG A 135 12.80 20.77 -11.99
N ALA A 136 12.31 19.92 -12.90
CA ALA A 136 10.88 19.67 -13.01
C ALA A 136 10.36 18.90 -11.78
N PHE A 137 11.12 17.90 -11.33
CA PHE A 137 10.83 17.14 -10.12
C PHE A 137 10.90 18.01 -8.87
N ASP A 138 11.95 18.81 -8.67
CA ASP A 138 12.12 19.66 -7.48
C ASP A 138 10.89 20.58 -7.28
N ARG A 139 10.41 21.20 -8.36
CA ARG A 139 9.19 22.03 -8.35
C ARG A 139 7.90 21.25 -8.09
N ALA A 140 7.86 19.97 -8.42
CA ALA A 140 6.73 19.10 -8.09
C ALA A 140 6.80 18.67 -6.62
N ALA A 141 7.98 18.26 -6.16
CA ALA A 141 8.27 17.86 -4.80
C ALA A 141 7.90 18.98 -3.82
N THR A 142 8.36 20.22 -4.01
CA THR A 142 7.98 21.36 -3.16
C THR A 142 6.46 21.54 -3.05
N ALA A 143 5.73 21.37 -4.16
CA ALA A 143 4.29 21.52 -4.15
C ALA A 143 3.59 20.38 -3.40
N LEU A 144 4.07 19.15 -3.57
CA LEU A 144 3.52 17.94 -2.94
C LEU A 144 3.87 17.87 -1.45
N SER A 145 5.11 18.15 -1.05
CA SER A 145 5.54 18.21 0.36
C SER A 145 4.73 19.22 1.17
N ARG A 146 4.20 20.27 0.53
CA ARG A 146 3.32 21.25 1.18
C ARG A 146 1.86 20.81 1.24
N LYS A 147 1.39 20.00 0.30
CA LYS A 147 -0.04 19.72 0.10
C LYS A 147 -0.48 18.33 0.56
N LEU A 148 0.42 17.36 0.58
CA LEU A 148 0.14 16.00 1.07
C LEU A 148 -0.01 15.91 2.60
N PRO A 149 0.73 16.65 3.44
CA PRO A 149 0.61 16.51 4.90
C PRO A 149 -0.69 17.00 5.51
N SER A 150 -1.50 17.77 4.77
CA SER A 150 -2.72 18.38 5.32
C SER A 150 -3.89 18.15 4.38
N TYR A 151 -5.00 17.69 4.95
CA TYR A 151 -6.27 17.48 4.26
C TYR A 151 -7.42 17.81 5.22
N ARG A 152 -8.60 18.07 4.65
CA ARG A 152 -9.83 18.20 5.45
C ARG A 152 -10.64 16.93 5.26
N ALA A 153 -10.86 16.21 6.35
CA ALA A 153 -11.87 15.16 6.41
C ALA A 153 -13.17 15.80 6.90
N GLN A 154 -14.26 15.57 6.18
CA GLN A 154 -15.60 15.77 6.73
C GLN A 154 -16.00 14.45 7.38
N LEU A 155 -16.32 14.50 8.67
CA LEU A 155 -16.80 13.35 9.44
C LEU A 155 -18.22 13.72 9.85
N ASP A 156 -19.22 13.26 9.09
CA ASP A 156 -20.62 13.50 9.42
C ASP A 156 -21.02 12.56 10.56
N SER A 157 -21.43 13.14 11.70
CA SER A 157 -21.85 12.39 12.89
C SER A 157 -23.22 11.72 12.73
N ASP A 158 -24.04 12.22 11.80
CA ASP A 158 -25.47 11.93 11.76
C ASP A 158 -25.86 10.90 10.67
N ASP A 159 -25.02 10.71 9.64
CA ASP A 159 -25.39 9.92 8.44
C ASP A 159 -24.88 8.47 8.44
N GLY A 160 -24.13 8.02 9.45
CA GLY A 160 -23.64 6.63 9.53
C GLY A 160 -22.69 6.20 8.40
N GLU A 161 -22.42 7.06 7.40
CA GLU A 161 -21.43 6.85 6.36
C GLU A 161 -20.03 6.90 6.96
N THR A 162 -19.47 5.71 7.18
CA THR A 162 -18.10 5.58 7.66
C THR A 162 -17.13 5.90 6.53
N PRO A 163 -16.06 6.67 6.78
CA PRO A 163 -15.00 6.88 5.79
C PRO A 163 -14.50 5.55 5.25
N ARG A 164 -14.37 5.45 3.92
CA ARG A 164 -13.98 4.20 3.27
C ARG A 164 -12.58 3.80 3.72
N ARG A 165 -12.44 2.57 4.21
CA ARG A 165 -11.16 2.03 4.67
C ARG A 165 -10.21 1.82 3.51
N PHE A 166 -8.93 2.02 3.78
CA PHE A 166 -7.88 1.85 2.79
C PHE A 166 -7.88 0.44 2.20
N ALA A 167 -7.94 -0.61 3.04
CA ALA A 167 -7.97 -1.99 2.56
C ALA A 167 -9.15 -2.28 1.61
N ALA A 168 -10.35 -1.76 1.87
CA ALA A 168 -11.51 -1.94 1.00
C ALA A 168 -11.29 -1.30 -0.38
N VAL A 169 -10.80 -0.05 -0.40
CA VAL A 169 -10.50 0.65 -1.65
C VAL A 169 -9.40 -0.05 -2.43
N MET A 170 -8.35 -0.52 -1.75
CA MET A 170 -7.25 -1.23 -2.39
C MET A 170 -7.73 -2.56 -2.98
N ALA A 171 -8.61 -3.30 -2.31
CA ALA A 171 -9.20 -4.51 -2.85
C ALA A 171 -9.94 -4.26 -4.17
N GLU A 172 -10.76 -3.21 -4.25
CA GLU A 172 -11.46 -2.82 -5.49
C GLU A 172 -10.48 -2.43 -6.60
N LEU A 173 -9.51 -1.56 -6.28
CA LEU A 173 -8.52 -1.12 -7.26
C LEU A 173 -7.68 -2.29 -7.78
N LEU A 174 -7.31 -3.26 -6.95
CA LEU A 174 -6.58 -4.46 -7.38
C LEU A 174 -7.40 -5.27 -8.38
N ARG A 175 -8.69 -5.50 -8.13
CA ARG A 175 -9.59 -6.22 -9.05
C ARG A 175 -9.77 -5.48 -10.39
N ASP A 176 -9.95 -4.17 -10.35
CA ASP A 176 -10.09 -3.34 -11.55
C ASP A 176 -8.82 -3.38 -12.42
N HIS A 177 -7.66 -3.27 -11.76
CA HIS A 177 -6.36 -3.34 -12.42
C HIS A 177 -6.06 -4.75 -12.96
N ALA A 178 -6.45 -5.81 -12.25
CA ALA A 178 -6.33 -7.20 -12.71
C ALA A 178 -7.21 -7.47 -13.93
N THR A 179 -8.47 -7.04 -13.90
CA THR A 179 -9.40 -7.14 -15.03
C THR A 179 -8.85 -6.40 -16.26
N THR A 180 -8.30 -5.20 -16.05
CA THR A 180 -7.67 -4.41 -17.11
C THR A 180 -6.43 -5.10 -17.68
N LEU A 181 -5.60 -5.70 -16.83
CA LEU A 181 -4.41 -6.43 -17.24
C LEU A 181 -4.80 -7.68 -18.06
N SER A 182 -5.72 -8.49 -17.55
CA SER A 182 -6.22 -9.70 -18.20
C SER A 182 -6.76 -9.42 -19.59
N ARG A 183 -7.60 -8.38 -19.73
CA ARG A 183 -8.12 -7.95 -21.04
C ARG A 183 -7.03 -7.50 -22.00
N ARG A 184 -5.92 -6.96 -21.50
CA ARG A 184 -4.79 -6.52 -22.34
C ARG A 184 -3.92 -7.69 -22.74
N LEU A 185 -3.67 -8.65 -21.84
CA LEU A 185 -2.93 -9.88 -22.14
C LEU A 185 -3.68 -10.72 -23.18
N ALA A 186 -5.01 -10.82 -23.07
CA ALA A 186 -5.84 -11.54 -24.04
C ALA A 186 -5.82 -10.95 -25.47
N ARG A 187 -5.28 -9.74 -25.68
CA ARG A 187 -5.12 -9.10 -27.00
C ARG A 187 -3.74 -9.35 -27.62
N VAL A 188 -2.92 -10.17 -26.99
CA VAL A 188 -1.55 -10.45 -27.38
C VAL A 188 -1.49 -11.88 -27.86
N GLU A 189 -1.68 -12.09 -29.17
CA GLU A 189 -1.78 -13.43 -29.77
C GLU A 189 -0.54 -13.78 -30.60
N THR A 190 0.06 -12.75 -31.19
CA THR A 190 1.15 -12.80 -32.17
C THR A 190 2.35 -11.95 -31.76
N PHE A 191 3.51 -12.21 -32.39
CA PHE A 191 4.74 -11.45 -32.17
C PHE A 191 4.62 -9.99 -32.64
N GLU A 192 3.69 -9.71 -33.54
CA GLU A 192 3.43 -8.39 -34.10
C GLU A 192 2.54 -7.52 -33.19
N ASP A 193 1.95 -8.08 -32.12
CA ASP A 193 1.03 -7.38 -31.20
C ASP A 193 1.75 -6.45 -30.19
N GLU A 194 2.75 -5.70 -30.65
CA GLU A 194 3.58 -4.80 -29.85
C GLU A 194 2.74 -3.85 -28.98
N LYS A 195 1.72 -3.23 -29.59
CA LYS A 195 0.87 -2.25 -28.88
C LYS A 195 0.07 -2.91 -27.75
N GLY A 196 -0.40 -4.15 -27.97
CA GLY A 196 -1.09 -4.95 -26.97
C GLY A 196 -0.14 -5.30 -25.81
N ALA A 197 1.04 -5.81 -26.14
CA ALA A 197 2.08 -6.18 -25.18
C ALA A 197 2.54 -5.00 -24.32
N HIS A 198 2.79 -3.85 -24.96
CA HIS A 198 3.17 -2.63 -24.28
C HIS A 198 2.06 -2.16 -23.33
N ALA A 199 0.79 -2.21 -23.77
CA ALA A 199 -0.35 -1.89 -22.93
C ALA A 199 -0.45 -2.84 -21.74
N ALA A 200 -0.29 -4.15 -21.93
CA ALA A 200 -0.30 -5.15 -20.86
C ALA A 200 0.82 -4.91 -19.85
N ARG A 201 2.06 -4.68 -20.32
CA ARG A 201 3.22 -4.32 -19.48
C ARG A 201 2.96 -3.06 -18.65
N ILE A 202 2.31 -2.03 -19.20
CA ILE A 202 1.91 -0.83 -18.45
C ILE A 202 0.88 -1.18 -17.37
N ALA A 203 -0.11 -2.03 -17.67
CA ALA A 203 -1.13 -2.43 -16.70
C ALA A 203 -0.51 -3.24 -15.55
N GLY A 204 0.38 -4.19 -15.85
CA GLY A 204 1.11 -4.96 -14.85
C GLY A 204 1.97 -4.07 -13.94
N LYS A 205 2.69 -3.10 -14.51
CA LYS A 205 3.45 -2.10 -13.73
C LYS A 205 2.55 -1.34 -12.77
N ARG A 206 1.37 -0.89 -13.21
CA ARG A 206 0.44 -0.15 -12.35
C ARG A 206 -0.09 -1.01 -11.21
N LEU A 207 -0.48 -2.24 -11.51
CA LEU A 207 -0.94 -3.19 -10.49
C LEU A 207 0.16 -3.47 -9.46
N ARG A 208 1.40 -3.69 -9.91
CA ARG A 208 2.54 -3.89 -9.00
C ARG A 208 2.79 -2.67 -8.12
N TYR A 209 2.89 -1.48 -8.72
CA TYR A 209 3.15 -0.24 -7.96
C TYR A 209 2.01 0.12 -7.00
N LEU A 210 0.81 -0.38 -7.23
CA LEU A 210 -0.33 -0.21 -6.35
C LEU A 210 -0.23 -1.10 -5.10
N LEU A 211 0.30 -2.32 -5.22
CA LEU A 211 0.43 -3.28 -4.11
C LEU A 211 1.75 -3.16 -3.35
N GLU A 212 2.84 -2.92 -4.07
CA GLU A 212 4.22 -2.92 -3.57
C GLU A 212 4.45 -2.15 -2.26
N PRO A 213 3.85 -0.96 -2.01
CA PRO A 213 4.15 -0.20 -0.79
C PRO A 213 3.76 -0.91 0.51
N PHE A 214 2.75 -1.77 0.49
CA PHE A 214 2.22 -2.45 1.68
C PHE A 214 2.10 -3.97 1.48
N ALA A 215 2.68 -4.52 0.42
CA ALA A 215 2.61 -5.95 0.07
C ALA A 215 3.02 -6.88 1.22
N LYS A 216 4.01 -6.49 2.02
CA LYS A 216 4.49 -7.22 3.20
C LYS A 216 3.46 -7.37 4.32
N HIS A 217 2.38 -6.58 4.29
CA HIS A 217 1.31 -6.55 5.30
C HIS A 217 0.01 -7.19 4.81
N VAL A 218 0.05 -7.84 3.64
CA VAL A 218 -1.11 -8.48 3.02
C VAL A 218 -0.75 -9.91 2.69
N ASP A 219 -1.58 -10.85 3.10
CA ASP A 219 -1.38 -12.27 2.81
C ASP A 219 -1.30 -12.50 1.30
N GLY A 220 -0.24 -13.16 0.84
CA GLY A 220 0.02 -13.39 -0.60
C GLY A 220 0.47 -12.16 -1.38
N GLY A 221 0.63 -11.00 -0.72
CA GLY A 221 0.96 -9.74 -1.36
C GLY A 221 2.37 -9.71 -1.96
N THR A 222 3.35 -10.24 -1.22
CA THR A 222 4.76 -10.27 -1.68
C THR A 222 4.92 -11.21 -2.88
N GLU A 223 4.33 -12.40 -2.80
CA GLU A 223 4.33 -13.40 -3.85
C GLU A 223 3.69 -12.86 -5.14
N LEU A 224 2.60 -12.10 -5.00
CA LEU A 224 1.93 -11.45 -6.12
C LEU A 224 2.79 -10.33 -6.73
N VAL A 225 3.50 -9.54 -5.91
CA VAL A 225 4.45 -8.54 -6.41
C VAL A 225 5.59 -9.19 -7.20
N ASP A 226 6.09 -10.33 -6.73
CA ASP A 226 7.15 -11.09 -7.40
C ASP A 226 6.68 -11.70 -8.72
N ASP A 227 5.47 -12.25 -8.75
CA ASP A 227 4.82 -12.70 -10.00
C ASP A 227 4.70 -11.56 -11.01
N LEU A 228 4.19 -10.42 -10.56
CA LEU A 228 4.06 -9.22 -11.39
C LEU A 228 5.41 -8.73 -11.91
N ALA A 229 6.48 -8.86 -11.12
CA ALA A 229 7.83 -8.54 -11.54
C ALA A 229 8.29 -9.50 -12.64
N ARG A 230 8.17 -10.82 -12.44
CA ARG A 230 8.51 -11.83 -13.45
C ARG A 230 7.75 -11.63 -14.77
N MET A 231 6.44 -11.40 -14.70
CA MET A 231 5.62 -11.10 -15.88
C MET A 231 6.11 -9.83 -16.59
N GLN A 232 6.44 -8.79 -15.83
CA GLN A 232 6.95 -7.55 -16.40
C GLN A 232 8.31 -7.73 -17.07
N ASP A 233 9.17 -8.59 -16.53
CA ASP A 233 10.49 -8.86 -17.10
C ASP A 233 10.34 -9.59 -18.43
N THR A 234 9.53 -10.66 -18.49
CA THR A 234 9.27 -11.40 -19.74
C THR A 234 8.63 -10.51 -20.82
N LEU A 235 7.59 -9.74 -20.48
CA LEU A 235 6.99 -8.77 -21.42
C LEU A 235 7.92 -7.58 -21.71
N GLY A 236 8.90 -7.35 -20.84
CA GLY A 236 9.89 -6.28 -20.96
C GLY A 236 10.90 -6.58 -22.04
N ASP A 237 11.49 -7.77 -22.01
CA ASP A 237 12.47 -8.21 -23.01
C ASP A 237 11.92 -8.09 -24.42
N TRP A 238 10.67 -8.50 -24.64
CA TRP A 238 10.01 -8.37 -25.93
C TRP A 238 9.75 -6.91 -26.34
N HIS A 239 9.29 -6.06 -25.41
CA HIS A 239 9.10 -4.63 -25.71
C HIS A 239 10.42 -3.93 -26.03
N ASP A 240 11.48 -4.25 -25.30
CA ASP A 240 12.80 -3.65 -25.47
C ASP A 240 13.38 -4.02 -26.86
N VAL A 241 13.07 -5.22 -27.39
CA VAL A 241 13.39 -5.62 -28.77
C VAL A 241 12.72 -4.72 -29.80
N HIS A 242 11.44 -4.38 -29.65
CA HIS A 242 10.76 -3.50 -30.60
C HIS A 242 11.28 -2.06 -30.57
N VAL A 243 11.47 -1.51 -29.37
CA VAL A 243 12.07 -0.18 -29.17
C VAL A 243 13.44 -0.11 -29.82
N PHE A 244 14.25 -1.15 -29.61
CA PHE A 244 15.60 -1.20 -30.17
C PHE A 244 15.60 -1.44 -31.68
N SER A 245 14.67 -2.24 -32.22
CA SER A 245 14.54 -2.46 -33.67
C SER A 245 14.32 -1.14 -34.39
N ALA A 246 13.44 -0.28 -33.85
CA ALA A 246 13.21 1.05 -34.38
C ALA A 246 14.47 1.95 -34.32
N ALA A 247 15.31 1.81 -33.28
CA ALA A 247 16.56 2.54 -33.19
C ALA A 247 17.61 2.04 -34.19
N ILE A 248 17.72 0.73 -34.43
CA ILE A 248 18.61 0.16 -35.45
C ILE A 248 18.20 0.61 -36.86
N VAL A 249 16.91 0.73 -37.15
CA VAL A 249 16.40 1.27 -38.42
C VAL A 249 16.86 2.72 -38.62
N ARG A 250 16.62 3.60 -37.63
CA ARG A 250 17.07 5.01 -37.68
C ARG A 250 18.59 5.14 -37.82
N ALA A 251 19.33 4.29 -37.11
CA ALA A 251 20.77 4.19 -37.22
C ALA A 251 21.22 3.80 -38.64
N SER A 252 20.54 2.84 -39.27
CA SER A 252 20.81 2.40 -40.64
C SER A 252 20.53 3.50 -41.67
N GLU A 253 19.43 4.24 -41.51
CA GLU A 253 19.10 5.40 -42.33
C GLU A 253 20.18 6.49 -42.22
N SER A 254 20.61 6.78 -40.99
CA SER A 254 21.63 7.79 -40.71
C SER A 254 22.99 7.40 -41.28
N ALA A 255 23.35 6.12 -41.20
CA ALA A 255 24.57 5.58 -41.81
C ALA A 255 24.54 5.69 -43.34
N ALA A 256 23.42 5.34 -43.97
CA ALA A 256 23.25 5.45 -45.42
C ALA A 256 23.30 6.92 -45.90
N ALA A 257 22.68 7.84 -45.16
CA ALA A 257 22.75 9.27 -45.45
C ALA A 257 24.18 9.82 -45.33
N ALA A 258 24.94 9.38 -44.31
CA ALA A 258 26.34 9.77 -44.14
C ALA A 258 27.25 9.24 -45.26
N GLU A 259 27.03 8.00 -45.72
CA GLU A 259 27.70 7.44 -46.89
C GLU A 259 27.39 8.24 -48.16
N GLY A 260 26.11 8.52 -48.42
CA GLY A 260 25.69 9.32 -49.57
C GLY A 260 26.35 10.71 -49.61
N ARG A 261 26.45 11.39 -48.46
CA ARG A 261 27.16 12.67 -48.34
C ARG A 261 28.64 12.54 -48.66
N ARG A 262 29.36 11.58 -48.05
CA ARG A 262 30.79 11.36 -48.28
C ARG A 262 31.11 11.05 -49.75
N LEU A 263 30.29 10.21 -50.37
CA LEU A 263 30.46 9.88 -51.79
C LEU A 263 30.25 11.12 -52.66
N SER A 264 29.20 11.91 -52.39
CA SER A 264 28.92 13.16 -53.10
C SER A 264 30.05 14.19 -52.96
N GLU A 265 30.57 14.38 -51.75
CA GLU A 265 31.74 15.24 -51.48
C GLU A 265 32.97 14.78 -52.26
N ALA A 266 33.23 13.47 -52.31
CA ALA A 266 34.35 12.94 -53.09
C ALA A 266 34.22 13.21 -54.60
N VAL A 267 32.99 13.20 -55.15
CA VAL A 267 32.74 13.60 -56.54
C VAL A 267 33.05 15.07 -56.76
N VAL A 268 32.55 15.94 -55.86
CA VAL A 268 32.74 17.39 -55.94
C VAL A 268 34.22 17.76 -55.84
N GLU A 269 34.99 17.04 -55.03
CA GLU A 269 36.44 17.21 -54.88
C GLU A 269 37.26 16.60 -56.04
N GLY A 270 36.62 16.03 -57.07
CA GLY A 270 37.27 15.47 -58.24
C GLY A 270 38.06 14.17 -57.98
N LYS A 271 37.74 13.44 -56.90
CA LYS A 271 38.40 12.17 -56.58
C LYS A 271 37.92 11.06 -57.54
N ASP A 272 38.82 10.11 -57.83
CA ASP A 272 38.47 8.91 -58.60
C ASP A 272 37.34 8.13 -57.91
N MET A 273 36.22 7.97 -58.61
CA MET A 273 35.00 7.31 -58.10
C MET A 273 35.24 5.86 -57.68
N THR A 274 36.04 5.11 -58.43
CA THR A 274 36.33 3.69 -58.15
C THR A 274 37.16 3.57 -56.88
N ARG A 275 38.11 4.47 -56.67
CA ARG A 275 38.92 4.56 -55.45
C ARG A 275 38.07 5.01 -54.26
N ALA A 276 37.18 5.98 -54.45
CA ALA A 276 36.25 6.45 -53.42
C ALA A 276 35.30 5.32 -52.95
N LEU A 277 34.70 4.58 -53.88
CA LEU A 277 33.83 3.43 -53.57
C LEU A 277 34.56 2.29 -52.87
N ARG A 278 35.82 1.98 -53.26
CA ARG A 278 36.62 0.95 -52.56
C ARG A 278 37.01 1.39 -51.14
N ALA A 279 37.38 2.65 -50.95
CA ALA A 279 37.69 3.19 -49.64
C ALA A 279 36.46 3.22 -48.73
N ASP A 280 35.28 3.52 -49.27
CA ASP A 280 34.03 3.54 -48.50
C ASP A 280 33.46 2.14 -48.20
N ARG A 281 33.64 1.14 -49.09
CA ARG A 281 33.41 -0.28 -48.75
C ARG A 281 34.20 -0.74 -47.52
N GLY A 282 35.39 -0.18 -47.34
CA GLY A 282 36.22 -0.36 -46.14
C GLY A 282 35.67 0.33 -44.88
N ARG A 283 34.58 1.09 -44.97
CA ARG A 283 33.90 1.80 -43.86
C ARG A 283 32.42 1.42 -43.74
N ASP A 284 31.97 0.40 -44.47
CA ASP A 284 30.58 -0.03 -44.49
C ASP A 284 30.15 -0.60 -43.12
N VAL A 285 29.24 0.10 -42.46
CA VAL A 285 28.65 -0.29 -41.17
C VAL A 285 27.36 -1.09 -41.34
N ARG A 286 26.74 -1.09 -42.52
CA ARG A 286 25.40 -1.67 -42.77
C ARG A 286 25.38 -3.17 -42.53
N LEU A 287 26.45 -3.89 -42.90
CA LEU A 287 26.58 -5.32 -42.64
C LEU A 287 26.50 -5.65 -41.14
N GLY A 288 27.06 -4.79 -40.30
CA GLY A 288 26.97 -4.93 -38.84
C GLY A 288 25.56 -4.61 -38.32
N LEU A 289 24.95 -3.53 -38.82
CA LEU A 289 23.60 -3.12 -38.42
C LEU A 289 22.54 -4.16 -38.82
N LEU A 290 22.63 -4.74 -40.02
CA LEU A 290 21.74 -5.82 -40.47
C LEU A 290 21.93 -7.09 -39.64
N ALA A 291 23.17 -7.44 -39.31
CA ALA A 291 23.43 -8.59 -38.45
C ALA A 291 22.86 -8.39 -37.04
N LEU A 292 22.97 -7.18 -36.48
CA LEU A 292 22.36 -6.83 -35.20
C LEU A 292 20.83 -6.88 -35.28
N ALA A 293 20.22 -6.36 -36.35
CA ALA A 293 18.78 -6.44 -36.57
C ALA A 293 18.26 -7.89 -36.58
N GLY A 294 18.96 -8.78 -37.29
CA GLY A 294 18.61 -10.21 -37.33
C GLY A 294 18.65 -10.87 -35.95
N ARG A 295 19.73 -10.67 -35.20
CA ARG A 295 19.87 -11.24 -33.84
C ARG A 295 18.89 -10.65 -32.84
N LEU A 296 18.54 -9.37 -33.00
CA LEU A 296 17.54 -8.73 -32.17
C LEU A 296 16.14 -9.31 -32.46
N HIS A 297 15.83 -9.61 -33.71
CA HIS A 297 14.60 -10.27 -34.11
C HIS A 297 14.50 -11.70 -33.52
N GLU A 298 15.57 -12.49 -33.60
CA GLU A 298 15.67 -13.83 -32.98
C GLU A 298 15.37 -13.75 -31.47
N ARG A 299 16.03 -12.84 -30.75
CA ARG A 299 15.77 -12.61 -29.31
C ARG A 299 14.31 -12.24 -29.04
N GLY A 300 13.70 -11.43 -29.90
CA GLY A 300 12.30 -11.04 -29.78
C GLY A 300 11.36 -12.24 -29.88
N GLN A 301 11.61 -13.12 -30.85
CA GLN A 301 10.82 -14.34 -31.04
C GLN A 301 10.93 -15.27 -29.82
N GLU A 302 12.15 -15.47 -29.31
CA GLU A 302 12.39 -16.25 -28.09
C GLU A 302 11.65 -15.66 -26.88
N ALA A 303 11.75 -14.34 -26.67
CA ALA A 303 11.07 -13.65 -25.58
C ALA A 303 9.54 -13.74 -25.68
N PHE A 304 8.99 -13.67 -26.90
CA PHE A 304 7.56 -13.85 -27.14
C PHE A 304 7.09 -15.28 -26.85
N VAL A 305 7.85 -16.30 -27.26
CA VAL A 305 7.53 -17.70 -26.94
C VAL A 305 7.55 -17.93 -25.43
N ASP A 306 8.55 -17.38 -24.73
CA ASP A 306 8.64 -17.43 -23.27
C ASP A 306 7.42 -16.75 -22.62
N ALA A 307 7.09 -15.53 -23.05
CA ALA A 307 5.91 -14.79 -22.59
C ALA A 307 4.62 -15.58 -22.79
N LYS A 308 4.46 -16.16 -23.98
CA LYS A 308 3.26 -16.91 -24.36
C LYS A 308 3.08 -18.16 -23.49
N SER A 309 4.15 -18.90 -23.26
CA SER A 309 4.12 -20.12 -22.46
C SER A 309 3.80 -19.88 -20.98
N LYS A 310 4.23 -18.73 -20.42
CA LYS A 310 4.12 -18.44 -18.99
C LYS A 310 2.92 -17.57 -18.61
N TRP A 311 2.50 -16.65 -19.49
CA TRP A 311 1.62 -15.54 -19.10
C TRP A 311 0.44 -15.28 -20.05
N LEU A 312 0.45 -15.81 -21.28
CA LEU A 312 -0.60 -15.53 -22.29
C LEU A 312 -1.50 -16.75 -22.58
N GLY A 313 -1.40 -17.82 -21.79
CA GLY A 313 -2.23 -19.03 -21.92
C GLY A 313 -3.65 -18.87 -21.33
N GLU A 314 -4.56 -19.77 -21.72
CA GLU A 314 -5.94 -19.79 -21.21
C GLU A 314 -6.05 -20.39 -19.80
N GLY A 315 -6.78 -19.69 -18.93
CA GLY A 315 -7.05 -20.08 -17.55
C GLY A 315 -5.93 -19.60 -16.63
N ASP A 316 -6.15 -18.49 -15.92
CA ASP A 316 -5.06 -17.79 -15.26
C ASP A 316 -4.99 -18.03 -13.73
N PRO A 317 -4.01 -18.80 -13.24
CA PRO A 317 -3.64 -18.83 -11.83
C PRO A 317 -3.35 -17.43 -11.26
N PHE A 318 -2.89 -16.48 -12.09
CA PHE A 318 -2.54 -15.14 -11.65
C PHE A 318 -3.77 -14.28 -11.32
N VAL A 319 -4.84 -14.28 -12.13
CA VAL A 319 -6.10 -13.59 -11.78
C VAL A 319 -6.65 -14.12 -10.46
N ALA A 320 -6.67 -15.45 -10.29
CA ALA A 320 -7.13 -16.08 -9.05
C ALA A 320 -6.28 -15.64 -7.83
N ARG A 321 -4.96 -15.50 -7.99
CA ARG A 321 -4.08 -14.97 -6.92
C ARG A 321 -4.35 -13.51 -6.61
N VAL A 322 -4.54 -12.65 -7.62
CA VAL A 322 -4.92 -11.25 -7.37
C VAL A 322 -6.24 -11.18 -6.62
N ASP A 323 -7.21 -12.01 -7.00
CA ASP A 323 -8.50 -12.08 -6.32
C ASP A 323 -8.37 -12.56 -4.88
N GLY A 324 -7.49 -13.54 -4.59
CA GLY A 324 -7.17 -13.98 -3.23
C GLY A 324 -6.59 -12.85 -2.37
N VAL A 325 -5.64 -12.08 -2.90
CA VAL A 325 -5.07 -10.91 -2.21
C VAL A 325 -6.14 -9.83 -1.98
N ALA A 326 -6.97 -9.55 -3.00
CA ALA A 326 -8.07 -8.60 -2.88
C ALA A 326 -9.15 -9.05 -1.89
N GLN A 327 -9.41 -10.36 -1.79
CA GLN A 327 -10.31 -10.94 -0.79
C GLN A 327 -9.73 -10.81 0.62
N SER A 328 -8.43 -11.04 0.83
CA SER A 328 -7.78 -10.82 2.13
C SER A 328 -7.93 -9.37 2.59
N LEU A 329 -7.69 -8.40 1.69
CA LEU A 329 -7.89 -6.97 1.96
C LEU A 329 -9.35 -6.62 2.25
N ALA A 330 -10.30 -7.14 1.47
CA ALA A 330 -11.73 -6.91 1.69
C ALA A 330 -12.19 -7.51 3.04
N ALA A 331 -11.69 -8.70 3.38
CA ALA A 331 -11.97 -9.34 4.66
C ALA A 331 -11.38 -8.53 5.82
N ARG A 332 -10.16 -7.99 5.68
CA ARG A 332 -9.56 -7.09 6.68
C ARG A 332 -10.44 -5.86 6.92
N ALA A 333 -10.91 -5.23 5.85
CA ALA A 333 -11.78 -4.05 5.95
C ALA A 333 -13.15 -4.34 6.62
N GLY A 334 -13.59 -5.60 6.63
CA GLY A 334 -14.85 -6.03 7.26
C GLY A 334 -14.73 -6.43 8.73
N ARG A 335 -13.52 -6.67 9.25
CA ARG A 335 -13.30 -7.18 10.64
C ARG A 335 -13.39 -6.14 11.75
N SER A 336 -13.68 -4.90 11.39
CA SER A 336 -13.19 -3.74 12.15
C SER A 336 -14.27 -2.93 12.84
N THR A 337 -15.38 -3.57 13.15
CA THR A 337 -16.01 -3.29 14.44
C THR A 337 -15.07 -3.95 15.45
N GLU A 338 -14.18 -3.20 16.11
CA GLU A 338 -13.43 -3.76 17.25
C GLU A 338 -14.46 -4.17 18.28
N ILE A 339 -14.78 -5.47 18.29
CA ILE A 339 -15.70 -6.04 19.27
C ILE A 339 -14.78 -6.63 20.32
N GLU A 340 -14.62 -5.92 21.42
CA GLU A 340 -13.91 -6.39 22.59
C GLU A 340 -14.90 -6.97 23.60
N ARG A 341 -14.48 -8.00 24.35
CA ARG A 341 -15.13 -8.34 25.62
C ARG A 341 -14.31 -7.81 26.77
N LYS A 342 -15.03 -7.34 27.79
CA LYS A 342 -14.46 -6.76 28.99
C LYS A 342 -14.98 -7.47 30.23
N TYR A 343 -14.08 -7.82 31.14
CA TYR A 343 -14.41 -8.51 32.39
C TYR A 343 -13.90 -7.70 33.57
N LEU A 344 -14.75 -7.57 34.59
CA LEU A 344 -14.36 -7.07 35.90
C LEU A 344 -13.63 -8.17 36.66
N LEU A 345 -12.43 -7.88 37.19
CA LEU A 345 -11.66 -8.81 38.00
C LEU A 345 -11.70 -8.41 39.48
N ARG A 346 -11.59 -9.40 40.38
CA ARG A 346 -11.43 -9.18 41.82
C ARG A 346 -10.10 -8.55 42.22
N GLY A 347 -9.12 -8.62 41.34
CA GLY A 347 -7.75 -8.18 41.57
C GLY A 347 -6.84 -8.73 40.49
N LEU A 348 -5.56 -8.37 40.54
CA LEU A 348 -4.57 -8.84 39.59
C LEU A 348 -4.36 -10.36 39.75
N PRO A 349 -4.67 -11.19 38.73
CA PRO A 349 -4.45 -12.64 38.81
C PRO A 349 -2.95 -12.97 38.79
N MET A 350 -2.61 -14.23 39.12
CA MET A 350 -1.28 -14.76 38.84
C MET A 350 -1.10 -14.90 37.32
N LEU A 351 -0.33 -13.98 36.74
CA LEU A 351 -0.09 -13.92 35.31
C LEU A 351 0.95 -14.97 34.87
N PRO A 352 0.83 -15.52 33.65
CA PRO A 352 1.87 -16.37 33.08
C PRO A 352 3.19 -15.64 32.84
N ASP A 353 4.31 -16.37 32.80
CA ASP A 353 5.66 -15.81 32.63
C ASP A 353 5.87 -15.02 31.32
N ASN A 354 5.02 -15.25 30.31
CA ASN A 354 5.09 -14.54 29.03
C ASN A 354 4.35 -13.19 29.04
N ALA A 355 3.84 -12.75 30.20
CA ALA A 355 3.18 -11.46 30.34
C ALA A 355 4.18 -10.31 30.18
N THR A 356 3.87 -9.36 29.30
CA THR A 356 4.64 -8.11 29.16
C THR A 356 3.89 -6.96 29.82
N VAL A 357 4.59 -6.08 30.53
CA VAL A 357 3.98 -4.95 31.24
C VAL A 357 4.36 -3.61 30.60
N SER A 358 3.40 -2.68 30.62
CA SER A 358 3.63 -1.28 30.30
C SER A 358 2.86 -0.39 31.27
N GLU A 359 3.46 0.75 31.64
CA GLU A 359 2.76 1.81 32.36
C GLU A 359 2.16 2.78 31.36
N ILE A 360 0.87 3.08 31.53
CA ILE A 360 0.11 3.88 30.60
C ILE A 360 -0.58 5.02 31.36
N GLU A 361 -0.24 6.25 30.99
CA GLU A 361 -0.99 7.43 31.37
C GLU A 361 -1.85 7.89 30.21
N GLN A 362 -3.13 8.16 30.47
CA GLN A 362 -4.06 8.62 29.44
C GLN A 362 -4.78 9.87 29.91
N GLY A 363 -5.01 10.78 28.98
CA GLY A 363 -5.77 12.01 29.20
C GLY A 363 -6.77 12.19 28.06
N TYR A 364 -7.98 12.62 28.40
CA TYR A 364 -9.05 12.83 27.43
C TYR A 364 -9.32 14.32 27.27
N VAL A 365 -9.23 14.80 26.03
CA VAL A 365 -9.56 16.19 25.69
C VAL A 365 -11.08 16.35 25.74
N PRO A 366 -11.61 17.38 26.41
CA PRO A 366 -13.05 17.61 26.46
C PRO A 366 -13.69 17.77 25.08
N GLY A 367 -14.67 16.91 24.77
CA GLY A 367 -15.46 16.96 23.55
C GLY A 367 -16.73 16.13 23.70
N THR A 368 -17.77 16.49 22.94
CA THR A 368 -19.07 15.79 22.95
C THR A 368 -19.28 14.91 21.73
N ARG A 369 -18.75 15.33 20.56
CA ARG A 369 -18.85 14.58 19.28
C ARG A 369 -17.53 13.94 18.83
N VAL A 370 -16.42 14.46 19.31
CA VAL A 370 -15.07 13.98 19.01
C VAL A 370 -14.43 13.68 20.33
N LEU A 371 -14.08 12.41 20.55
CA LEU A 371 -13.34 11.96 21.72
C LEU A 371 -11.88 11.89 21.34
N GLU A 372 -11.09 12.80 21.89
CA GLU A 372 -9.65 12.85 21.65
C GLU A 372 -8.90 12.40 22.90
N ARG A 373 -7.99 11.44 22.73
CA ARG A 373 -7.20 10.81 23.80
C ARG A 373 -5.72 11.03 23.54
N LEU A 374 -5.00 11.43 24.57
CA LEU A 374 -3.54 11.41 24.62
C LEU A 374 -3.10 10.24 25.48
N ARG A 375 -2.06 9.54 25.06
CA ARG A 375 -1.50 8.39 25.79
C ARG A 375 0.02 8.49 25.85
N ARG A 376 0.59 8.33 27.04
CA ARG A 376 2.01 8.09 27.26
C ARG A 376 2.18 6.64 27.69
N VAL A 377 2.99 5.87 26.97
CA VAL A 377 3.26 4.46 27.24
C VAL A 377 4.75 4.31 27.57
N ARG A 378 5.04 3.77 28.75
CA ARG A 378 6.40 3.42 29.18
C ARG A 378 6.51 1.91 29.28
N THR A 379 7.43 1.34 28.52
CA THR A 379 7.65 -0.12 28.47
C THR A 379 8.55 -0.57 29.61
N ALA A 380 8.65 -1.89 29.83
CA ALA A 380 9.58 -2.47 30.80
C ALA A 380 11.07 -2.20 30.48
N THR A 381 11.41 -1.84 29.24
CA THR A 381 12.76 -1.44 28.81
C THR A 381 13.03 0.06 29.00
N ASP A 382 12.08 0.79 29.63
CA ASP A 382 12.10 2.25 29.84
C ASP A 382 11.96 3.08 28.54
N ASP A 383 11.62 2.45 27.42
CA ASP A 383 11.25 3.15 26.19
C ASP A 383 9.88 3.83 26.36
N THR A 384 9.81 5.11 26.01
CA THR A 384 8.60 5.94 26.16
C THR A 384 8.06 6.36 24.79
N HIS A 385 6.78 6.09 24.56
CA HIS A 385 6.05 6.44 23.34
C HIS A 385 4.84 7.30 23.67
N TYR A 386 4.49 8.23 22.78
CA TYR A 386 3.35 9.13 22.94
C TYR A 386 2.39 8.95 21.78
N TYR A 387 1.10 8.87 22.08
CA TYR A 387 0.06 8.68 21.08
C TYR A 387 -1.04 9.72 21.26
N ARG A 388 -1.62 10.13 20.13
CA ARG A 388 -2.82 10.93 20.04
C ARG A 388 -3.84 10.15 19.23
N THR A 389 -5.02 9.97 19.80
CA THR A 389 -6.11 9.22 19.20
C THR A 389 -7.31 10.12 19.04
N ILE A 390 -7.92 10.14 17.85
CA ILE A 390 -9.19 10.81 17.60
C ILE A 390 -10.23 9.74 17.29
N LYS A 391 -11.25 9.63 18.13
CA LYS A 391 -12.41 8.76 17.92
C LYS A 391 -13.62 9.61 17.55
N VAL A 392 -14.27 9.29 16.45
CA VAL A 392 -15.46 10.00 15.95
C VAL A 392 -16.57 9.01 15.61
N GLY A 393 -17.80 9.32 16.03
CA GLY A 393 -19.01 8.53 15.81
C GLY A 393 -19.66 7.98 17.09
N ASP A 394 -20.94 7.64 16.99
CA ASP A 394 -21.77 7.08 18.07
C ASP A 394 -22.09 5.58 17.84
N GLY A 395 -22.26 4.81 18.92
CA GLY A 395 -22.66 3.40 18.86
C GLY A 395 -21.57 2.41 18.44
N LEU A 396 -21.97 1.34 17.72
CA LEU A 396 -21.12 0.20 17.34
C LEU A 396 -20.08 0.53 16.25
N ILE A 397 -20.24 1.61 15.49
CA ILE A 397 -19.34 1.96 14.38
C ILE A 397 -18.63 3.28 14.72
N ARG A 398 -17.34 3.19 15.07
CA ARG A 398 -16.50 4.34 15.39
C ARG A 398 -15.30 4.39 14.44
N THR A 399 -14.95 5.59 13.97
CA THR A 399 -13.69 5.81 13.25
C THR A 399 -12.63 6.22 14.26
N GLU A 400 -11.55 5.45 14.37
CA GLU A 400 -10.40 5.74 15.22
C GLU A 400 -9.19 6.07 14.37
N ILE A 401 -8.56 7.21 14.66
CA ILE A 401 -7.29 7.62 14.04
C ILE A 401 -6.29 7.76 15.17
N GLU A 402 -5.29 6.88 15.22
CA GLU A 402 -4.19 6.96 16.18
C GLU A 402 -2.88 7.38 15.49
N ASP A 403 -2.25 8.40 16.06
CA ASP A 403 -0.97 8.97 15.65
C ASP A 403 0.04 8.78 16.78
N GLU A 404 1.22 8.21 16.50
CA GLU A 404 2.38 8.40 17.36
C GLU A 404 2.86 9.86 17.21
N VAL A 405 3.09 10.55 18.33
CA VAL A 405 3.47 11.96 18.38
C VAL A 405 4.79 12.15 19.11
N ASP A 406 5.46 13.27 18.87
CA ASP A 406 6.64 13.63 19.65
C ASP A 406 6.25 14.10 21.07
N ALA A 407 7.22 14.01 21.99
CA ALA A 407 7.06 14.49 23.36
C ALA A 407 6.63 15.97 23.41
N ALA A 408 7.15 16.79 22.49
CA ALA A 408 6.87 18.22 22.45
C ALA A 408 5.39 18.51 22.16
N LEU A 409 4.75 17.78 21.25
CA LEU A 409 3.32 17.90 20.98
C LEU A 409 2.49 17.35 22.14
N PHE A 410 2.86 16.20 22.69
CA PHE A 410 2.20 15.63 23.85
C PHE A 410 2.19 16.63 25.03
N ASP A 411 3.35 17.19 25.39
CA ASP A 411 3.49 18.11 26.53
C ASP A 411 2.68 19.41 26.35
N ARG A 412 2.53 19.90 25.11
CA ARG A 412 1.68 21.06 24.82
C ARG A 412 0.20 20.76 24.99
N MET A 413 -0.22 19.53 24.69
CA MET A 413 -1.62 19.13 24.72
C MET A 413 -2.03 18.53 26.08
N TRP A 414 -1.12 17.91 26.81
CA TRP A 414 -1.41 17.25 28.08
C TRP A 414 -2.17 18.14 29.08
N PRO A 415 -1.86 19.45 29.23
CA PRO A 415 -2.62 20.33 30.11
C PRO A 415 -4.12 20.39 29.82
N VAL A 416 -4.56 20.25 28.56
CA VAL A 416 -6.00 20.34 28.22
C VAL A 416 -6.81 19.10 28.65
N THR A 417 -6.13 18.06 29.15
CA THR A 417 -6.76 16.84 29.68
C THR A 417 -6.94 16.87 31.20
N GLU A 418 -6.61 17.99 31.85
CA GLU A 418 -6.71 18.12 33.31
C GLU A 418 -8.13 17.78 33.82
N GLY A 419 -8.19 17.00 34.91
CA GLY A 419 -9.44 16.47 35.45
C GLY A 419 -10.05 15.31 34.66
N ARG A 420 -9.41 14.85 33.56
CA ARG A 420 -9.86 13.74 32.72
C ARG A 420 -8.73 12.77 32.40
N ARG A 421 -8.10 12.21 33.44
CA ARG A 421 -6.92 11.35 33.30
C ARG A 421 -7.09 10.02 34.02
N ILE A 422 -6.43 9.00 33.50
CA ILE A 422 -6.24 7.71 34.15
C ILE A 422 -4.78 7.29 34.09
N SER A 423 -4.36 6.51 35.08
CA SER A 423 -3.05 5.84 35.09
C SER A 423 -3.26 4.35 35.34
N LYS A 424 -2.60 3.49 34.56
CA LYS A 424 -2.74 2.03 34.67
C LYS A 424 -1.45 1.29 34.31
N ARG A 425 -1.27 0.09 34.88
CA ARG A 425 -0.36 -0.93 34.36
C ARG A 425 -1.14 -1.87 33.46
N ARG A 426 -0.73 -1.99 32.20
CA ARG A 426 -1.31 -2.95 31.25
C ARG A 426 -0.38 -4.14 31.12
N TYR A 427 -0.88 -5.32 31.45
CA TYR A 427 -0.24 -6.61 31.24
C TYR A 427 -0.82 -7.27 29.99
N VAL A 428 0.03 -7.62 29.04
CA VAL A 428 -0.36 -8.30 27.80
C VAL A 428 0.09 -9.74 27.86
N VAL A 429 -0.86 -10.67 27.81
CA VAL A 429 -0.63 -12.13 27.81
C VAL A 429 -0.97 -12.68 26.43
N LYS A 430 0.05 -13.10 25.68
CA LYS A 430 -0.15 -13.70 24.35
C LYS A 430 -0.47 -15.18 24.49
N GLY A 431 -1.71 -15.55 24.22
CA GLY A 431 -2.16 -16.95 24.15
C GLY A 431 -2.07 -17.53 22.73
N PRO A 432 -2.23 -18.85 22.58
CA PRO A 432 -2.23 -19.51 21.27
C PRO A 432 -3.44 -19.13 20.40
N ALA A 433 -4.57 -18.76 21.02
CA ALA A 433 -5.79 -18.38 20.32
C ALA A 433 -6.04 -16.86 20.34
N ARG A 434 -5.74 -16.19 21.46
CA ARG A 434 -6.10 -14.79 21.71
C ARG A 434 -5.05 -14.09 22.56
N THR A 435 -4.97 -12.78 22.40
CA THR A 435 -4.20 -11.91 23.28
C THR A 435 -5.14 -11.33 24.34
N TRP A 436 -4.74 -11.42 25.60
CA TRP A 436 -5.46 -10.83 26.72
C TRP A 436 -4.72 -9.60 27.23
N GLU A 437 -5.45 -8.53 27.50
CA GLU A 437 -4.93 -7.31 28.12
C GLU A 437 -5.54 -7.16 29.52
N ILE A 438 -4.71 -7.12 30.56
CA ILE A 438 -5.14 -6.93 31.95
C ILE A 438 -4.71 -5.53 32.39
N ASP A 439 -5.67 -4.68 32.69
CA ASP A 439 -5.47 -3.31 33.13
C ASP A 439 -5.65 -3.20 34.65
N GLU A 440 -4.55 -2.99 35.36
CA GLU A 440 -4.55 -2.61 36.78
C GLU A 440 -4.47 -1.09 36.87
N PHE A 441 -5.55 -0.44 37.31
CA PHE A 441 -5.56 1.01 37.45
C PHE A 441 -4.77 1.43 38.70
N LEU A 442 -3.98 2.49 38.58
CA LEU A 442 -3.08 2.98 39.65
C LEU A 442 -3.68 4.12 40.45
N ASP A 443 -4.72 4.74 39.92
CA ASP A 443 -5.44 5.87 40.51
C ASP A 443 -6.78 5.47 41.14
N ARG A 444 -7.18 4.19 41.04
CA ARG A 444 -8.39 3.60 41.62
C ARG A 444 -8.20 2.09 41.81
N ASP A 445 -8.91 1.50 42.77
CA ASP A 445 -8.91 0.06 43.00
C ASP A 445 -9.81 -0.64 41.97
N LEU A 446 -9.27 -0.90 40.78
CA LEU A 446 -9.98 -1.51 39.67
C LEU A 446 -9.01 -2.34 38.82
N VAL A 447 -9.43 -3.55 38.46
CA VAL A 447 -8.72 -4.40 37.50
C VAL A 447 -9.70 -4.89 36.44
N LEU A 448 -9.36 -4.67 35.17
CA LEU A 448 -10.17 -5.09 34.02
C LEU A 448 -9.38 -6.04 33.13
N ALA A 449 -10.06 -7.02 32.54
CA ALA A 449 -9.51 -7.83 31.45
C ALA A 449 -10.23 -7.52 30.14
N GLU A 450 -9.48 -7.24 29.08
CA GLU A 450 -9.97 -7.01 27.72
C GLU A 450 -9.44 -8.12 26.79
N VAL A 451 -10.29 -8.57 25.86
CA VAL A 451 -9.92 -9.50 24.79
C VAL A 451 -10.63 -9.13 23.49
N GLU A 452 -9.88 -9.11 22.40
CA GLU A 452 -10.41 -8.84 21.06
C GLU A 452 -11.16 -10.06 20.51
N LEU A 453 -12.32 -9.83 19.90
CA LEU A 453 -13.14 -10.86 19.24
C LEU A 453 -13.00 -10.79 17.73
N THR A 454 -13.19 -11.95 17.08
CA THR A 454 -13.22 -12.00 15.61
C THR A 454 -14.59 -11.57 15.05
N ASN A 455 -15.66 -11.73 15.82
CA ASN A 455 -17.04 -11.30 15.51
C ASN A 455 -17.90 -11.24 16.80
N ALA A 456 -19.12 -10.71 16.70
CA ALA A 456 -20.02 -10.50 17.85
C ALA A 456 -20.49 -11.79 18.55
N ASP A 457 -20.62 -12.88 17.80
CA ASP A 457 -21.12 -14.17 18.30
C ASP A 457 -19.99 -15.07 18.84
N ASP A 458 -18.75 -14.57 18.83
CA ASP A 458 -17.57 -15.32 19.24
C ASP A 458 -17.64 -15.68 20.73
N THR A 459 -17.51 -16.97 21.03
CA THR A 459 -17.58 -17.51 22.38
C THR A 459 -16.19 -17.54 23.00
N VAL A 460 -15.97 -16.76 24.07
CA VAL A 460 -14.66 -16.66 24.72
C VAL A 460 -14.50 -17.74 25.77
N ALA A 461 -13.58 -18.68 25.56
CA ALA A 461 -13.13 -19.58 26.60
C ALA A 461 -12.15 -18.84 27.54
N LEU A 462 -12.50 -18.71 28.82
CA LEU A 462 -11.65 -18.09 29.84
C LEU A 462 -10.48 -19.02 30.17
N PRO A 463 -9.22 -18.55 30.09
CA PRO A 463 -8.06 -19.34 30.54
C PRO A 463 -8.11 -19.62 32.04
N ASP A 464 -7.59 -20.77 32.48
CA ASP A 464 -7.59 -21.18 33.90
C ASP A 464 -6.96 -20.15 34.83
N TRP A 465 -5.89 -19.48 34.39
CA TRP A 465 -5.20 -18.43 35.17
C TRP A 465 -6.05 -17.17 35.39
N LEU A 466 -7.03 -16.92 34.52
CA LEU A 466 -7.91 -15.74 34.58
C LEU A 466 -9.26 -16.07 35.22
N ALA A 467 -9.78 -17.28 34.99
CA ALA A 467 -11.15 -17.68 35.32
C ALA A 467 -11.50 -17.48 36.81
N SER A 468 -10.57 -17.72 37.73
CA SER A 468 -10.79 -17.55 39.17
C SER A 468 -10.94 -16.09 39.61
N ALA A 469 -10.32 -15.16 38.88
CA ALA A 469 -10.33 -13.74 39.16
C ALA A 469 -11.56 -13.01 38.58
N VAL A 470 -12.21 -13.57 37.56
CA VAL A 470 -13.37 -12.94 36.90
C VAL A 470 -14.57 -12.85 37.84
N VAL A 471 -15.10 -11.64 37.99
CA VAL A 471 -16.34 -11.36 38.72
C VAL A 471 -17.54 -11.55 37.80
N ARG A 472 -17.58 -10.77 36.71
CA ARG A 472 -18.63 -10.74 35.69
C ARG A 472 -18.12 -10.10 34.39
N ASP A 473 -18.86 -10.34 33.31
CA ASP A 473 -18.72 -9.63 32.04
C ASP A 473 -19.34 -8.22 32.19
N VAL A 474 -18.60 -7.18 31.80
CA VAL A 474 -19.00 -5.76 31.82
C VAL A 474 -18.99 -5.16 30.41
N THR A 475 -19.06 -6.01 29.38
CA THR A 475 -19.02 -5.57 27.98
C THR A 475 -20.19 -4.65 27.66
N GLY A 476 -19.91 -3.46 27.13
CA GLY A 476 -20.91 -2.47 26.76
C GLY A 476 -21.37 -1.56 27.90
N GLU A 477 -20.95 -1.80 29.14
CA GLU A 477 -21.23 -0.92 30.28
C GLU A 477 -20.33 0.32 30.21
N ILE A 478 -20.95 1.48 30.01
CA ILE A 478 -20.24 2.73 29.75
C ILE A 478 -19.44 3.22 30.96
N GLU A 479 -19.82 2.83 32.19
CA GLU A 479 -19.06 3.11 33.41
C GLU A 479 -17.64 2.55 33.39
N TYR A 480 -17.41 1.38 32.78
CA TYR A 480 -16.10 0.74 32.66
C TYR A 480 -15.33 1.15 31.39
N ALA A 481 -15.82 2.16 30.66
CA ALA A 481 -15.07 2.77 29.57
C ALA A 481 -14.02 3.74 30.13
N ASN A 482 -12.79 3.65 29.62
CA ASN A 482 -11.66 4.48 30.09
C ASN A 482 -11.94 6.00 30.06
N ALA A 483 -12.73 6.48 29.08
CA ALA A 483 -13.13 7.90 29.00
C ALA A 483 -14.09 8.31 30.13
N THR A 484 -14.97 7.41 30.55
CA THR A 484 -15.89 7.62 31.69
C THR A 484 -15.11 7.58 33.00
N LEU A 485 -14.26 6.56 33.19
CA LEU A 485 -13.38 6.43 34.38
C LEU A 485 -12.47 7.64 34.57
N ALA A 486 -11.98 8.22 33.47
CA ALA A 486 -11.20 9.46 33.47
C ALA A 486 -11.99 10.68 33.96
N SER A 487 -13.29 10.75 33.65
CA SER A 487 -14.13 11.94 33.88
C SER A 487 -14.65 12.05 35.32
N GLY A 488 -14.36 11.06 36.18
CA GLY A 488 -14.46 11.21 37.63
C GLY A 488 -15.85 11.02 38.24
N ASP A 489 -16.79 10.34 37.57
CA ASP A 489 -18.00 9.90 38.25
C ASP A 489 -17.63 8.74 39.18
N ARG A 490 -17.42 9.05 40.47
CA ARG A 490 -16.86 8.14 41.48
C ARG A 490 -17.77 6.95 41.82
N GLY A 491 -18.99 6.88 41.27
CA GLY A 491 -19.95 5.81 41.53
C GLY A 491 -19.47 4.42 41.11
N VAL A 492 -18.70 4.31 40.03
CA VAL A 492 -18.25 3.00 39.48
C VAL A 492 -17.33 2.24 40.44
N ALA A 493 -16.49 2.95 41.20
CA ALA A 493 -15.58 2.33 42.17
C ALA A 493 -16.30 1.95 43.48
N GLU A 494 -17.41 2.62 43.82
CA GLU A 494 -18.26 2.24 44.95
C GLU A 494 -19.20 1.08 44.58
N GLU A 495 -19.83 1.12 43.40
CA GLU A 495 -20.68 0.04 42.88
C GLU A 495 -19.87 -1.24 42.56
N ALA A 496 -18.66 -1.13 42.00
CA ALA A 496 -17.79 -2.29 41.83
C ALA A 496 -17.40 -2.90 43.19
N LYS A 497 -17.25 -2.08 44.24
CA LYS A 497 -17.01 -2.55 45.61
C LYS A 497 -18.26 -3.22 46.18
N GLU A 498 -19.45 -2.67 45.94
CA GLU A 498 -20.72 -3.27 46.35
C GLU A 498 -20.98 -4.61 45.64
N ASP A 499 -20.70 -4.72 44.33
CA ASP A 499 -20.78 -5.97 43.55
C ASP A 499 -19.79 -7.03 44.08
N LEU A 500 -18.56 -6.61 44.45
CA LEU A 500 -17.54 -7.45 45.06
C LEU A 500 -17.97 -7.92 46.46
N ASP A 501 -18.46 -7.00 47.29
CA ASP A 501 -18.93 -7.25 48.66
C ASP A 501 -20.20 -8.11 48.68
N GLU A 502 -21.12 -7.95 47.72
CA GLU A 502 -22.35 -8.74 47.63
C GLU A 502 -22.07 -10.19 47.22
N LYS A 503 -21.06 -10.43 46.36
CA LYS A 503 -20.63 -11.78 45.99
C LYS A 503 -19.88 -12.48 47.13
N GLU A 504 -19.10 -11.76 47.93
CA GLU A 504 -18.48 -12.29 49.16
C GLU A 504 -19.53 -12.63 50.22
N ARG A 505 -20.57 -11.80 50.41
CA ARG A 505 -21.70 -12.12 51.30
C ARG A 505 -22.47 -13.37 50.84
N ARG A 506 -22.64 -13.55 49.53
CA ARG A 506 -23.27 -14.77 48.95
C ARG A 506 -22.38 -16.01 48.97
N GLN A 507 -21.06 -15.87 49.11
CA GLN A 507 -20.12 -17.00 49.30
C GLN A 507 -19.87 -17.32 50.79
N GLY A 508 -20.13 -16.38 51.70
CA GLY A 508 -19.97 -16.55 53.16
C GLY A 508 -21.15 -17.21 53.86
N ASP A 509 -22.37 -17.07 53.33
CA ASP A 509 -23.58 -17.72 53.86
C ASP A 509 -23.98 -18.93 53.00
N GLY A 510 -23.60 -20.12 53.46
CA GLY A 510 -23.92 -21.38 52.76
C GLY A 510 -23.59 -22.62 53.59
N ASP A 511 -24.35 -22.82 54.68
CA ASP A 511 -24.53 -24.12 55.31
C ASP A 511 -25.27 -25.09 54.35
N SER A 512 -25.10 -26.38 54.58
CA SER A 512 -25.34 -27.53 53.69
C SER A 512 -26.82 -27.84 53.33
N PRO A 513 -27.14 -28.84 52.45
CA PRO A 513 -28.05 -28.71 51.32
C PRO A 513 -29.46 -29.30 51.56
N ALA A 514 -30.51 -28.61 51.11
CA ALA A 514 -31.80 -29.24 50.84
C ALA A 514 -32.67 -28.42 49.86
N ASP A 515 -33.25 -29.14 48.90
CA ASP A 515 -34.42 -28.81 48.08
C ASP A 515 -34.39 -27.59 47.15
N TYR A 516 -34.05 -27.86 45.88
CA TYR A 516 -34.59 -27.09 44.75
C TYR A 516 -35.73 -27.86 44.07
N PRO A 517 -36.93 -27.28 43.91
CA PRO A 517 -37.92 -27.81 42.98
C PRO A 517 -37.48 -27.47 41.53
N ARG A 518 -37.55 -28.48 40.65
CA ARG A 518 -37.37 -28.31 39.20
C ARG A 518 -38.34 -27.27 38.66
N ILE A 519 -37.84 -26.15 38.14
CA ILE A 519 -38.59 -25.24 37.28
C ILE A 519 -38.20 -25.53 35.83
N THR A 520 -39.07 -26.27 35.15
CA THR A 520 -39.15 -26.30 33.69
C THR A 520 -39.73 -24.98 33.20
N LYS A 521 -39.04 -24.27 32.30
CA LYS A 521 -39.65 -23.20 31.49
C LYS A 521 -39.39 -23.46 30.02
N GLU A 522 -40.45 -23.88 29.35
CA GLU A 522 -40.63 -23.84 27.90
C GLU A 522 -40.50 -22.39 27.38
N PRO A 523 -40.09 -22.20 26.11
CA PRO A 523 -39.92 -20.88 25.51
C PRO A 523 -41.28 -20.24 25.18
N VAL A 524 -41.51 -19.04 25.73
CA VAL A 524 -42.64 -18.18 25.38
C VAL A 524 -42.32 -17.43 24.09
N VAL A 525 -43.01 -17.77 23.00
CA VAL A 525 -42.99 -17.05 21.72
C VAL A 525 -44.00 -15.89 21.77
N PRO A 526 -43.63 -14.63 21.45
CA PRO A 526 -44.58 -13.54 21.35
C PRO A 526 -45.34 -13.53 20.01
N PRO A 527 -46.61 -13.07 19.97
CA PRO A 527 -47.46 -13.20 18.79
C PRO A 527 -47.16 -12.17 17.69
N LEU A 528 -47.05 -12.67 16.46
CA LEU A 528 -46.99 -11.90 15.21
C LEU A 528 -48.29 -11.11 14.98
N ARG A 529 -48.21 -9.78 15.01
CA ARG A 529 -49.29 -8.90 14.52
C ARG A 529 -49.36 -8.96 13.00
N ARG A 530 -50.43 -9.57 12.49
CA ARG A 530 -50.85 -9.53 11.08
C ARG A 530 -51.16 -8.09 10.66
N ARG A 531 -50.36 -7.50 9.76
CA ARG A 531 -50.78 -6.33 8.97
C ARG A 531 -51.55 -6.82 7.74
N ARG A 532 -52.79 -6.34 7.61
CA ARG A 532 -53.69 -6.53 6.46
C ARG A 532 -53.03 -5.99 5.19
N ARG A 533 -53.14 -6.77 4.11
CA ARG A 533 -52.93 -6.37 2.73
C ARG A 533 -54.00 -5.36 2.31
N GLU A 534 -53.58 -4.22 1.78
CA GLU A 534 -54.37 -3.45 0.82
C GLU A 534 -53.54 -3.38 -0.47
N GLN A 535 -54.09 -3.98 -1.54
CA GLN A 535 -53.63 -3.81 -2.92
C GLN A 535 -54.11 -2.46 -3.43
N PRO A 536 -53.36 -1.84 -4.36
CA PRO A 536 -54.01 -1.14 -5.45
C PRO A 536 -53.67 -1.75 -6.81
N ALA A 537 -54.76 -1.82 -7.58
CA ALA A 537 -54.97 -2.06 -8.99
C ALA A 537 -53.77 -2.01 -9.95
N VAL A 538 -53.76 -3.04 -10.80
CA VAL A 538 -53.14 -3.11 -12.12
C VAL A 538 -53.86 -2.12 -13.05
N GLU A 539 -53.11 -1.25 -13.72
CA GLU A 539 -53.57 -0.54 -14.92
C GLU A 539 -52.70 -1.00 -16.09
N GLU A 540 -53.31 -1.79 -16.98
CA GLU A 540 -52.82 -2.08 -18.32
C GLU A 540 -53.10 -0.88 -19.24
N SER A 541 -52.14 -0.52 -20.09
CA SER A 541 -52.40 0.01 -21.44
C SER A 541 -51.10 0.17 -22.27
N PRO A 542 -51.19 0.20 -23.62
CA PRO A 542 -50.54 -0.81 -24.43
C PRO A 542 -49.43 -0.27 -25.35
N ALA A 543 -48.87 -1.20 -26.11
CA ALA A 543 -47.89 -1.04 -27.17
C ALA A 543 -48.06 0.20 -28.07
N THR A 544 -46.94 0.87 -28.36
CA THR A 544 -46.48 1.14 -29.74
C THR A 544 -44.98 1.36 -29.76
#